data_AF-A0A8T9C149-F1
#
_entry.id   AF-A0A8T9C149-F1
#
_cell.length_a   1.000
_cell.length_b   1.000
_cell.length_c   1.000
_cell.angle_alpha   90.00
_cell.angle_beta   90.00
_cell.angle_gamma   90.00
#
_symmetry.space_group_name_H-M   'P 1'
#
loop_
_entity.id
_entity.type
_entity.pdbx_description
1 polymer ?
#
loop_
_entity_poly.entity_id
_entity_poly.type
_entity_poly.pdbx_seq_one_letter_code
_entity_poly.pdbx_strand_id
1 'polypeptide(L)'
;MTTLTKPLKSQYLSYHIARGEQGVLTYEPYKSFLLPHWRFRTPPIARSSAETLYQHFLSFHEQDDFVGMDMARKFIQMGMTRAKRYANYEGGRKYAGGEQKERSTGHKGKEDKEEASAVFRAYWER
;
A
#
# COMPACT_ATOMS: atom_id res chain seq x y z
N MET A 1 6.07 -19.02 8.46
CA MET A 1 5.30 -18.16 7.53
C MET A 1 3.93 -17.95 8.17
N THR A 2 3.46 -16.71 8.30
CA THR A 2 2.11 -16.45 8.80
C THR A 2 1.13 -17.01 7.78
N THR A 3 0.31 -17.98 8.13
CA THR A 3 -0.73 -18.50 7.24
C THR A 3 -1.97 -17.65 7.41
N LEU A 4 -2.52 -17.10 6.32
CA LEU A 4 -3.80 -16.39 6.39
C LEU A 4 -4.93 -17.42 6.51
N THR A 5 -5.68 -17.34 7.61
CA THR A 5 -6.96 -18.06 7.73
C THR A 5 -8.07 -17.18 7.16
N LYS A 6 -8.79 -17.64 6.12
CA LYS A 6 -9.93 -16.90 5.57
C LYS A 6 -10.98 -16.67 6.67
N PRO A 7 -11.61 -15.48 6.73
CA PRO A 7 -12.63 -15.19 7.72
C PRO A 7 -13.90 -16.01 7.48
N LEU A 8 -14.76 -16.11 8.49
CA LEU A 8 -16.09 -16.70 8.35
C LEU A 8 -16.88 -15.98 7.24
N LYS A 9 -17.77 -16.71 6.54
CA LYS A 9 -18.55 -16.16 5.42
C LYS A 9 -19.31 -14.89 5.78
N SER A 10 -19.92 -14.84 6.97
CA SER A 10 -20.65 -13.64 7.46
C SER A 10 -19.73 -12.43 7.59
N GLN A 11 -18.52 -12.64 8.13
CA GLN A 11 -17.49 -11.62 8.18
C GLN A 11 -17.09 -11.25 6.76
N TYR A 12 -16.67 -12.20 5.91
CA TYR A 12 -16.26 -11.95 4.51
C TYR A 12 -17.23 -11.03 3.74
N LEU A 13 -18.53 -11.29 3.87
CA LEU A 13 -19.58 -10.50 3.20
C LEU A 13 -19.83 -9.12 3.81
N SER A 14 -19.26 -8.80 4.98
CA SER A 14 -19.26 -7.46 5.55
C SER A 14 -18.21 -6.53 4.94
N TYR A 15 -17.33 -7.05 4.07
CA TYR A 15 -16.36 -6.24 3.34
C TYR A 15 -17.08 -5.19 2.50
N HIS A 16 -16.88 -3.94 2.84
CA HIS A 16 -17.44 -2.80 2.12
C HIS A 16 -16.45 -1.64 2.14
N ILE A 17 -16.50 -0.84 1.08
CA ILE A 17 -15.59 0.28 0.87
C ILE A 17 -16.42 1.54 0.66
N ALA A 18 -16.13 2.57 1.46
CA ALA A 18 -16.81 3.86 1.33
C ALA A 18 -16.19 4.71 0.21
N ARG A 19 -16.83 5.85 -0.09
CA ARG A 19 -16.42 6.77 -1.17
C ARG A 19 -14.94 7.15 -1.04
N GLY A 20 -14.22 7.13 -2.17
CA GLY A 20 -12.79 7.42 -2.19
C GLY A 20 -11.93 6.31 -1.55
N GLU A 21 -12.44 5.09 -1.52
CA GLU A 21 -11.80 3.92 -0.93
C GLU A 21 -11.55 4.04 0.58
N GLN A 22 -12.45 4.70 1.30
CA GLN A 22 -12.37 4.79 2.76
C GLN A 22 -12.65 3.43 3.40
N GLY A 23 -11.86 3.08 4.44
CA GLY A 23 -12.02 1.83 5.20
C GLY A 23 -11.39 0.58 4.56
N VAL A 24 -10.96 0.65 3.30
CA VAL A 24 -10.41 -0.52 2.58
C VAL A 24 -9.29 -1.22 3.37
N LEU A 25 -8.33 -0.48 3.95
CA LEU A 25 -7.19 -1.05 4.70
C LEU A 25 -7.49 -1.41 6.16
N THR A 26 -8.75 -1.47 6.56
CA THR A 26 -9.11 -1.81 7.95
C THR A 26 -9.61 -3.24 8.10
N TYR A 27 -9.74 -3.98 7.01
CA TYR A 27 -10.42 -5.25 7.00
C TYR A 27 -9.52 -6.42 7.41
N GLU A 28 -9.83 -7.06 8.54
CA GLU A 28 -9.09 -8.20 9.07
C GLU A 28 -9.63 -9.52 8.54
N PRO A 29 -8.79 -10.57 8.40
CA PRO A 29 -7.37 -10.63 8.77
C PRO A 29 -6.38 -10.12 7.72
N TYR A 30 -6.88 -9.69 6.55
CA TYR A 30 -6.06 -9.28 5.41
C TYR A 30 -5.13 -8.10 5.72
N LYS A 31 -5.60 -7.11 6.48
CA LYS A 31 -4.78 -5.97 6.89
C LYS A 31 -3.55 -6.45 7.68
N SER A 32 -3.75 -7.20 8.75
CA SER A 32 -2.65 -7.68 9.59
C SER A 32 -1.69 -8.59 8.83
N PHE A 33 -2.20 -9.33 7.85
CA PHE A 33 -1.39 -10.18 6.99
C PHE A 33 -0.54 -9.39 5.99
N LEU A 34 -1.10 -8.39 5.30
CA LEU A 34 -0.41 -7.65 4.24
C LEU A 34 0.47 -6.49 4.75
N LEU A 35 0.08 -5.85 5.85
CA LEU A 35 0.76 -4.66 6.38
C LEU A 35 2.27 -4.86 6.65
N PRO A 36 2.75 -6.00 7.20
CA PRO A 36 4.18 -6.23 7.44
C PRO A 36 5.05 -6.18 6.17
N HIS A 37 4.46 -6.53 5.02
CA HIS A 37 5.10 -6.57 3.72
C HIS A 37 5.18 -5.19 3.06
N TRP A 38 4.43 -4.19 3.55
CA TRP A 38 4.36 -2.87 2.95
C TRP A 38 5.48 -1.95 3.47
N ARG A 39 6.56 -1.83 2.71
CA ARG A 39 7.77 -1.07 3.07
C ARG A 39 8.34 -0.32 1.86
N PHE A 40 8.80 0.91 2.07
CA PHE A 40 9.30 1.77 0.99
C PHE A 40 10.41 2.71 1.46
N ARG A 41 11.28 2.25 2.38
CA ARG A 41 12.34 3.11 2.93
C ARG A 41 13.36 3.51 1.85
N THR A 42 13.81 2.53 1.07
CA THR A 42 14.76 2.68 -0.05
C THR A 42 14.20 1.97 -1.29
N PRO A 43 14.72 2.24 -2.50
CA PRO A 43 14.23 1.57 -3.71
C PRO A 43 14.33 0.04 -3.69
N PRO A 44 15.43 -0.59 -3.20
CA PRO A 44 15.48 -2.05 -3.06
C PRO A 44 14.38 -2.60 -2.15
N ILE A 45 14.11 -1.95 -1.02
CA ILE A 45 13.03 -2.34 -0.10
C ILE A 45 11.66 -2.19 -0.77
N ALA A 46 11.46 -1.13 -1.54
CA ALA A 46 10.22 -0.90 -2.29
C ALA A 46 9.98 -1.98 -3.35
N ARG A 47 11.03 -2.41 -4.07
CA ARG A 47 10.94 -3.49 -5.06
C ARG A 47 10.52 -4.80 -4.41
N SER A 48 11.19 -5.21 -3.33
CA SER A 48 10.81 -6.42 -2.59
C SER A 48 9.39 -6.33 -2.00
N SER A 49 9.00 -5.16 -1.49
CA SER A 49 7.66 -4.94 -0.96
C SER A 49 6.57 -5.03 -2.04
N ALA A 50 6.75 -4.35 -3.16
CA ALA A 50 5.79 -4.34 -4.26
C ALA A 50 5.65 -5.73 -4.90
N GLU A 51 6.77 -6.42 -5.13
CA GLU A 51 6.78 -7.81 -5.61
C GLU A 51 6.04 -8.73 -4.63
N THR A 52 6.34 -8.67 -3.33
CA THR A 52 5.68 -9.53 -2.34
C THR A 52 4.17 -9.30 -2.29
N LEU A 53 3.74 -8.03 -2.30
CA LEU A 53 2.31 -7.70 -2.31
C LEU A 53 1.63 -8.14 -3.62
N TYR A 54 2.33 -8.06 -4.76
CA TYR A 54 1.82 -8.54 -6.04
C TYR A 54 1.70 -10.07 -6.08
N GLN A 55 2.66 -10.79 -5.51
CA GLN A 55 2.55 -12.25 -5.36
C GLN A 55 1.37 -12.65 -4.46
N HIS A 56 1.10 -11.89 -3.39
CA HIS A 56 -0.12 -12.10 -2.62
C HIS A 56 -1.39 -11.82 -3.43
N PHE A 57 -1.42 -10.76 -4.24
CA PHE A 57 -2.53 -10.49 -5.16
C PHE A 57 -2.80 -11.68 -6.10
N LEU A 58 -1.76 -12.22 -6.75
CA LEU A 58 -1.88 -13.39 -7.63
C LEU A 58 -2.36 -14.63 -6.86
N SER A 59 -1.79 -14.88 -5.67
CA SER A 59 -2.21 -16.01 -4.84
C SER A 59 -3.67 -15.91 -4.38
N PHE A 60 -4.17 -14.70 -4.08
CA PHE A 60 -5.58 -14.50 -3.77
C PHE A 60 -6.48 -14.68 -4.99
N HIS A 61 -6.01 -14.27 -6.17
CA HIS A 61 -6.71 -14.51 -7.43
C HIS A 61 -6.86 -16.02 -7.72
N GLU A 62 -5.81 -16.80 -7.54
CA GLU A 62 -5.85 -18.27 -7.67
C GLU A 62 -6.82 -18.95 -6.67
N GLN A 63 -7.12 -18.28 -5.55
CA GLN A 63 -8.01 -18.77 -4.50
C GLN A 63 -9.44 -18.22 -4.59
N ASP A 64 -9.78 -17.51 -5.67
CA ASP A 64 -11.04 -16.77 -5.83
C ASP A 64 -11.35 -15.84 -4.63
N ASP A 65 -10.30 -15.25 -4.02
CA ASP A 65 -10.41 -14.38 -2.85
C ASP A 65 -10.40 -12.90 -3.27
N PHE A 66 -11.58 -12.40 -3.62
CA PHE A 66 -11.77 -11.01 -4.04
C PHE A 66 -11.28 -9.99 -2.98
N VAL A 67 -11.58 -10.24 -1.69
CA VAL A 67 -11.21 -9.30 -0.62
C VAL A 67 -9.69 -9.25 -0.46
N GLY A 68 -9.03 -10.40 -0.49
CA GLY A 68 -7.57 -10.48 -0.46
C GLY A 68 -6.93 -9.79 -1.66
N MET A 69 -7.46 -10.03 -2.86
CA MET A 69 -7.00 -9.34 -4.09
C MET A 69 -7.12 -7.82 -3.94
N ASP A 70 -8.30 -7.31 -3.59
CA ASP A 70 -8.52 -5.86 -3.52
C ASP A 70 -7.66 -5.20 -2.43
N MET A 71 -7.48 -5.87 -1.30
CA MET A 71 -6.58 -5.43 -0.24
C MET A 71 -5.11 -5.36 -0.70
N ALA A 72 -4.60 -6.40 -1.35
CA ALA A 72 -3.22 -6.43 -1.86
C ALA A 72 -3.00 -5.33 -2.92
N ARG A 73 -3.93 -5.23 -3.87
CA ARG A 73 -4.00 -4.17 -4.89
C ARG A 73 -3.94 -2.78 -4.24
N LYS A 74 -4.71 -2.55 -3.17
CA LYS A 74 -4.70 -1.29 -2.43
C LYS A 74 -3.37 -0.99 -1.74
N PHE A 75 -2.74 -1.97 -1.10
CA PHE A 75 -1.43 -1.76 -0.48
C PHE A 75 -0.37 -1.32 -1.50
N ILE A 76 -0.43 -1.86 -2.73
CA ILE A 76 0.44 -1.43 -3.84
C ILE A 76 0.14 0.04 -4.21
N GLN A 77 -1.13 0.40 -4.42
CA GLN A 77 -1.55 1.80 -4.70
C GLN A 77 -1.09 2.78 -3.60
N MET A 78 -1.21 2.34 -2.35
CA MET A 78 -0.75 3.10 -1.20
C MET A 78 0.77 3.27 -1.18
N GLY A 79 1.54 2.26 -1.58
CA GLY A 79 2.99 2.36 -1.71
C GLY A 79 3.37 3.45 -2.71
N MET A 80 2.71 3.48 -3.87
CA MET A 80 2.89 4.51 -4.89
C MET A 80 2.61 5.91 -4.33
N THR A 81 1.42 6.12 -3.78
CA THR A 81 0.97 7.45 -3.32
C THR A 81 1.71 7.94 -2.08
N ARG A 82 1.99 7.05 -1.12
CA ARG A 82 2.69 7.42 0.11
C ARG A 82 4.18 7.65 -0.13
N ALA A 83 4.84 6.85 -0.97
CA ALA A 83 6.21 7.13 -1.36
C ALA A 83 6.30 8.50 -2.06
N LYS A 84 5.40 8.82 -3.00
CA LYS A 84 5.37 10.15 -3.64
C LYS A 84 5.14 11.28 -2.63
N ARG A 85 4.31 11.07 -1.61
CA ARG A 85 4.13 12.05 -0.53
C ARG A 85 5.43 12.30 0.24
N TYR A 86 6.23 11.28 0.52
CA TYR A 86 7.53 11.44 1.20
C TYR A 86 8.60 12.05 0.28
N ALA A 87 8.48 11.88 -1.03
CA ALA A 87 9.29 12.61 -2.00
C ALA A 87 8.92 14.10 -2.05
N ASN A 88 7.63 14.42 -1.97
CA ASN A 88 7.14 15.80 -2.06
C ASN A 88 7.26 16.56 -0.74
N TYR A 89 7.23 15.88 0.41
CA TYR A 89 7.24 16.51 1.73
C TYR A 89 8.21 15.76 2.63
N GLU A 90 9.20 16.46 3.16
CA GLU A 90 10.14 15.89 4.12
C GLU A 90 9.39 15.30 5.33
N GLY A 91 9.74 14.06 5.71
CA GLY A 91 9.04 13.30 6.75
C GLY A 91 7.61 12.87 6.39
N GLY A 92 7.13 13.15 5.18
CA GLY A 92 5.80 12.81 4.70
C GLY A 92 4.66 13.63 5.29
N ARG A 93 4.96 14.73 5.99
CA ARG A 93 3.98 15.66 6.58
C ARG A 93 3.54 16.69 5.54
N LYS A 94 2.37 16.47 4.95
CA LYS A 94 1.78 17.35 3.93
C LYS A 94 1.15 18.63 4.52
N TYR A 95 0.64 18.56 5.75
CA TYR A 95 -0.07 19.66 6.40
C TYR A 95 0.64 20.09 7.68
N ALA A 96 0.60 21.39 7.98
CA ALA A 96 1.03 21.99 9.24
C ALA A 96 0.03 23.09 9.63
N GLY A 97 -0.51 23.04 10.86
CA GLY A 97 -1.50 24.03 11.30
C GLY A 97 -2.82 24.07 10.51
N GLY A 98 -3.15 23.00 9.77
CA GLY A 98 -4.32 22.96 8.88
C GLY A 98 -4.04 23.44 7.45
N GLU A 99 -2.89 24.05 7.21
CA GLU A 99 -2.48 24.52 5.89
C GLU A 99 -1.62 23.48 5.17
N GLN A 100 -1.77 23.39 3.85
CA GLN A 100 -0.92 22.55 3.03
C GLN A 100 0.47 23.19 2.95
N LYS A 101 1.51 22.43 3.30
CA LYS A 101 2.88 22.88 3.15
C LYS A 101 3.28 22.97 1.67
N GLU A 102 4.23 23.83 1.39
CA GLU A 102 4.97 23.79 0.14
C GLU A 102 5.75 22.48 -0.01
N ARG A 103 5.98 22.07 -1.26
CA ARG A 103 6.77 20.87 -1.55
C ARG A 103 8.22 21.12 -1.14
N SER A 104 8.81 20.15 -0.45
CA SER A 104 10.22 20.17 -0.07
C SER A 104 11.12 20.01 -1.30
N THR A 105 12.24 20.72 -1.32
CA THR A 105 13.25 20.66 -2.37
C THR A 105 14.59 20.23 -1.79
N GLY A 106 15.30 19.32 -2.47
CA GLY A 106 16.67 18.95 -2.13
C GLY A 106 16.88 18.20 -0.80
N HIS A 107 15.82 17.73 -0.13
CA HIS A 107 15.99 16.99 1.12
C HIS A 107 16.52 15.58 0.88
N LYS A 108 17.29 15.09 1.86
CA LYS A 108 17.92 13.78 1.82
C LYS A 108 16.88 12.67 1.62
N GLY A 109 17.12 11.80 0.64
CA GLY A 109 16.27 10.66 0.32
C GLY A 109 15.04 11.00 -0.53
N LYS A 110 14.91 12.22 -1.07
CA LYS A 110 13.85 12.55 -2.04
C LYS A 110 13.87 11.60 -3.25
N GLU A 111 15.04 11.45 -3.89
CA GLU A 111 15.22 10.61 -5.08
C GLU A 111 14.83 9.14 -4.81
N ASP A 112 15.30 8.58 -3.69
CA ASP A 112 14.89 7.25 -3.22
C ASP A 112 13.37 7.09 -3.12
N LYS A 113 12.66 8.13 -2.68
CA LYS A 113 11.19 8.11 -2.57
C LYS A 113 10.49 8.26 -3.90
N GLU A 114 11.08 9.00 -4.84
CA GLU A 114 10.58 9.10 -6.21
C GLU A 114 10.71 7.77 -6.93
N GLU A 115 11.88 7.12 -6.83
CA GLU A 115 12.09 5.79 -7.39
C GLU A 115 11.19 4.75 -6.70
N ALA A 116 11.08 4.75 -5.37
CA ALA A 116 10.17 3.86 -4.67
C ALA A 116 8.71 4.03 -5.13
N SER A 117 8.27 5.28 -5.36
CA SER A 117 6.94 5.55 -5.90
C SER A 117 6.76 4.99 -7.31
N ALA A 118 7.76 5.16 -8.18
CA ALA A 118 7.76 4.63 -9.54
C ALA A 118 7.73 3.09 -9.56
N VAL A 119 8.44 2.43 -8.64
CA VAL A 119 8.40 0.98 -8.47
C VAL A 119 6.98 0.51 -8.17
N PHE A 120 6.32 1.06 -7.14
CA PHE A 120 4.93 0.68 -6.83
C PHE A 120 3.97 1.00 -7.96
N ARG A 121 4.18 2.11 -8.67
CA ARG A 121 3.37 2.47 -9.84
C ARG A 121 3.47 1.41 -10.94
N ALA A 122 4.67 0.92 -11.22
CA ALA A 122 4.87 -0.12 -12.22
C ALA A 122 4.16 -1.43 -11.87
N TYR A 123 4.03 -1.79 -10.58
CA TYR A 123 3.22 -2.94 -10.16
C TYR A 123 1.72 -2.65 -10.15
N TRP A 124 1.33 -1.41 -9.87
CA TRP A 124 -0.07 -0.98 -9.87
C TRP A 124 -0.67 -0.95 -11.28
N GLU A 125 0.15 -0.69 -12.30
CA GLU A 125 -0.26 -0.61 -13.72
C GLU A 125 -0.14 -1.96 -14.46
N ARG A 126 0.28 -3.05 -13.78
CA ARG A 126 0.28 -4.41 -14.33
C ARG A 126 -1.13 -5.00 -14.33
#